data_AF-A0A0R0MPM2-F1
#
_entry.id   AF-A0A0R0MPM2-F1
#
_cell.length_a   1.000
_cell.length_b   1.000
_cell.length_c   1.000
_cell.angle_alpha   90.00
_cell.angle_beta   90.00
_cell.angle_gamma   90.00
#
_symmetry.space_group_name_H-M   'P 1'
#
loop_
_entity.id
_entity.type
_entity.pdbx_description
1 polymer ?
#
loop_
_entity_poly.entity_id
_entity_poly.type
_entity_poly.pdbx_seq_one_letter_code
_entity_poly.pdbx_strand_id
1 'polypeptide(L)' 'MNEEEVLAYVRATARALELPLDEARAQTVALHLGRTAALAQLLEAMPLGVEDEPAEIYRPAPFPQQDPAP' A
#
# COMPACT_ATOMS: atom_id res chain seq x y z
N MET A 1 -3.28 13.52 -6.70
CA MET A 1 -3.93 13.01 -7.93
C MET A 1 -5.28 13.68 -8.06
N ASN A 2 -5.59 14.24 -9.22
CA ASN A 2 -6.93 14.74 -9.54
C ASN A 2 -7.87 13.57 -9.91
N GLU A 3 -9.17 13.85 -10.07
CA GLU A 3 -10.18 12.81 -10.31
C GLU A 3 -9.94 12.01 -11.61
N GLU A 4 -9.50 12.68 -12.67
CA GLU A 4 -9.20 12.03 -13.96
C GLU A 4 -8.00 11.08 -13.85
N GLU A 5 -6.95 11.51 -13.15
CA GLU A 5 -5.76 10.71 -12.86
C GLU A 5 -6.10 9.47 -12.02
N VAL A 6 -6.99 9.62 -11.03
CA VAL A 6 -7.44 8.49 -10.19
C VAL A 6 -8.21 7.48 -11.02
N LEU A 7 -9.14 7.92 -11.88
CA LEU A 7 -9.90 6.99 -12.74
C LEU A 7 -8.98 6.28 -13.74
N ALA A 8 -8.02 6.99 -14.33
CA ALA A 8 -7.03 6.39 -15.23
C ALA A 8 -6.19 5.33 -14.50
N TYR A 9 -5.74 5.64 -13.28
CA TYR A 9 -4.99 4.71 -12.44
C TYR A 9 -5.79 3.45 -12.08
N VAL A 10 -7.07 3.61 -11.71
CA VAL A 10 -7.96 2.47 -11.41
C VAL A 10 -8.09 1.56 -12.62
N ARG A 11 -8.36 2.11 -13.81
CA ARG A 11 -8.50 1.31 -15.04
C ARG A 11 -7.22 0.56 -15.39
N ALA A 12 -6.07 1.23 -15.35
CA ALA A 12 -4.79 0.62 -15.68
C ALA A 12 -4.41 -0.50 -14.69
N THR A 13 -4.58 -0.24 -13.39
CA THR A 13 -4.25 -1.19 -12.32
C THR A 13 -5.19 -2.39 -12.33
N ALA A 14 -6.48 -2.17 -12.52
CA ALA A 14 -7.46 -3.25 -12.63
C ALA A 14 -7.13 -4.19 -13.80
N ARG A 15 -6.70 -3.64 -14.94
CA ARG A 15 -6.22 -4.45 -16.07
C ARG A 15 -4.95 -5.23 -15.75
N ALA A 16 -3.97 -4.59 -15.08
CA ALA A 16 -2.72 -5.24 -14.71
C ALA A 16 -2.90 -6.37 -13.68
N LEU A 17 -3.91 -6.25 -12.81
CA LEU A 17 -4.26 -7.23 -11.79
C LEU A 17 -5.34 -8.24 -12.24
N GLU A 18 -5.76 -8.18 -13.51
CA GLU A 18 -6.82 -9.04 -14.06
C GLU A 18 -8.14 -8.98 -13.28
N LEU A 19 -8.49 -7.79 -12.77
CA LEU A 19 -9.74 -7.51 -12.07
C LEU A 19 -10.71 -6.81 -13.03
N PRO A 20 -11.67 -7.53 -13.65
CA PRO A 20 -12.57 -6.92 -14.62
C PRO A 20 -13.50 -5.91 -13.92
N LEU A 21 -13.49 -4.68 -14.40
CA LEU A 21 -14.40 -3.62 -13.97
C LEU A 21 -15.21 -3.15 -15.16
N ASP A 22 -16.53 -3.10 -14.99
CA ASP A 22 -17.37 -2.27 -15.83
C ASP A 22 -17.15 -0.78 -15.52
N GLU A 23 -17.69 0.09 -16.36
CA GLU A 23 -17.46 1.53 -16.26
C GLU A 23 -18.03 2.13 -14.96
N ALA A 24 -19.24 1.71 -14.55
CA ALA A 24 -19.87 2.22 -13.33
C ALA A 24 -19.08 1.80 -12.08
N ARG A 25 -18.55 0.58 -12.09
CA ARG A 25 -17.70 0.04 -11.03
C ARG A 25 -16.36 0.75 -11.00
N ALA A 26 -15.75 1.03 -12.15
CA ALA A 26 -14.51 1.80 -12.22
C ALA A 26 -14.67 3.20 -11.60
N GLN A 27 -15.76 3.88 -11.89
CA GLN A 27 -16.09 5.19 -11.28
C GLN A 27 -16.30 5.08 -9.76
N THR A 28 -17.03 4.05 -9.30
CA THR A 28 -17.26 3.82 -7.87
C THR A 28 -15.94 3.56 -7.13
N VAL A 29 -15.08 2.71 -7.69
CA VAL A 29 -13.75 2.42 -7.12
C VAL A 29 -12.87 3.67 -7.11
N ALA A 30 -12.88 4.47 -8.18
CA ALA A 30 -12.15 5.73 -8.25
C ALA A 30 -12.58 6.72 -7.16
N LEU A 31 -13.88 6.83 -6.87
CA LEU A 31 -14.37 7.65 -5.76
C LEU A 31 -13.79 7.22 -4.41
N HIS A 32 -13.81 5.91 -4.12
CA HIS A 32 -13.27 5.38 -2.87
C HIS A 32 -11.75 5.54 -2.80
N LEU A 33 -11.04 5.25 -3.90
CA LEU A 33 -9.60 5.43 -3.98
C LEU A 33 -9.19 6.89 -3.78
N GLY A 34 -9.93 7.85 -4.35
CA GLY A 34 -9.69 9.28 -4.14
C GLY A 34 -9.76 9.68 -2.66
N ARG A 35 -10.74 9.14 -1.91
CA ARG A 35 -10.82 9.35 -0.45
C ARG A 35 -9.61 8.74 0.27
N THR A 36 -9.19 7.54 -0.11
CA THR A 36 -8.00 6.90 0.46
C THR A 36 -6.72 7.66 0.13
N ALA A 37 -6.59 8.23 -1.07
CA ALA A 37 -5.45 9.04 -1.46
C ALA A 37 -5.31 10.30 -0.57
N ALA A 38 -6.42 10.92 -0.18
CA ALA A 38 -6.41 12.03 0.78
C ALA A 38 -5.93 11.58 2.18
N LEU A 39 -6.30 10.37 2.63
CA LEU A 39 -5.79 9.81 3.89
C LEU A 39 -4.30 9.46 3.80
N ALA A 40 -3.84 8.92 2.67
CA ALA A 40 -2.44 8.61 2.44
C ALA A 40 -1.55 9.87 2.49
N GLN A 41 -2.03 11.00 1.96
CA GLN A 41 -1.32 12.29 2.06
C GLN A 41 -1.09 12.74 3.52
N LEU A 42 -1.99 12.38 4.45
CA LEU A 42 -1.78 12.67 5.88
C LEU A 42 -0.62 11.82 6.45
N LEU A 43 -0.45 10.60 5.97
CA LEU A 43 0.64 9.71 6.38
C LEU A 43 1.97 10.12 5.76
N GLU A 44 1.98 10.54 4.48
CA GLU A 44 3.19 11.04 3.79
C GLU A 44 3.78 12.30 4.44
N ALA A 45 2.95 13.08 5.13
CA ALA A 45 3.39 14.27 5.88
C ALA A 45 4.09 13.93 7.21
N MET A 46 4.11 12.66 7.62
CA MET A 46 4.82 12.25 8.85
C MET A 46 6.33 12.25 8.64
N PRO A 47 7.11 12.83 9.57
CA PRO A 47 8.55 12.84 9.45
C PRO A 47 9.09 11.45 9.79
N LEU A 48 9.47 10.68 8.76
CA LEU A 48 10.15 9.39 8.91
C LEU A 48 11.59 9.52 8.42
N GLY A 49 12.53 9.07 9.27
CA GLY A 49 13.92 8.83 8.92
C GLY A 49 14.09 7.53 8.14
N VAL A 50 15.29 7.32 7.58
CA VAL A 50 15.61 6.08 6.86
C VAL A 50 15.78 4.90 7.83
N GLU A 51 16.11 5.21 9.08
CA GLU A 51 16.23 4.30 10.20
C GLU A 51 14.89 3.95 10.88
N ASP A 52 13.78 4.60 10.52
CA ASP A 52 12.48 4.26 11.06
C ASP A 52 11.99 2.93 10.47
N GLU A 53 12.03 1.90 11.31
CA GLU A 53 11.75 0.54 10.90
C GLU A 53 10.23 0.24 10.82
N PRO A 54 9.82 -0.74 9.99
CA PRO A 54 8.46 -1.29 10.06
C PRO A 54 8.10 -1.74 11.47
N ALA A 55 6.81 -1.68 11.80
CA ALA A 55 6.31 -2.06 13.14
C ALA A 55 6.69 -3.49 13.57
N GLU A 56 6.90 -4.40 12.60
CA GLU A 56 7.40 -5.74 12.84
C GLU A 56 8.51 -6.11 11.86
N ILE A 57 9.54 -6.77 12.39
CA ILE A 57 10.69 -7.25 11.63
C ILE A 57 10.67 -8.77 11.57
N TYR A 58 11.01 -9.30 10.39
CA TYR A 58 11.07 -10.73 10.16
C TYR A 58 12.04 -11.43 11.12
N ARG A 59 11.58 -12.50 11.76
CA ARG A 59 12.37 -13.36 12.65
C ARG A 59 12.45 -14.76 12.02
N PRO A 60 13.60 -15.14 11.41
CA PRO A 60 13.71 -16.39 10.65
C PRO A 60 13.56 -17.64 11.51
N ALA A 61 14.00 -17.56 12.77
CA ALA A 61 13.84 -18.58 13.78
C ALA A 61 13.92 -17.91 15.16
N PRO A 62 13.42 -18.56 16.22
CA PRO A 62 13.72 -18.17 17.59
C PRO A 62 15.23 -18.15 17.84
N PHE A 63 15.69 -17.23 18.68
CA PHE A 63 17.09 -17.22 19.11
C PHE A 63 17.38 -18.47 19.96
N PRO A 64 18.51 -19.18 19.73
CA PRO A 64 18.87 -20.35 20.52
C PRO A 64 19.08 -19.99 21.99
N GLN A 65 18.69 -20.89 22.91
CA GLN A 65 18.80 -20.64 24.36
C GLN A 65 20.24 -20.73 24.88
N GLN A 66 21.14 -21.37 24.12
CA GLN A 66 22.53 -21.57 24.46
C GLN A 66 23.38 -21.42 23.20
N ASP A 67 24.59 -20.90 23.36
CA ASP A 67 25.55 -20.83 22.26
C ASP A 67 25.92 -22.25 21.77
N PRO A 68 26.10 -22.47 20.46
CA PRO A 68 26.60 -23.73 19.96
C PRO A 68 27.98 -24.04 20.56
N ALA A 69 28.20 -25.29 20.95
CA ALA A 69 29.49 -25.75 21.46
C ALA A 69 30.61 -25.42 20.44
N PRO A 70 31.80 -25.01 20.92
CA PRO A 70 32.91 -24.58 20.06
C PRO A 70 33.41 -25.68 19.12
#